data_AF-A0A926F624-F1
#
_entry.id   AF-A0A926F624-F1
#
_cell.length_a   1.000
_cell.length_b   1.000
_cell.length_c   1.000
_cell.angle_alpha   90.00
_cell.angle_beta   90.00
_cell.angle_gamma   90.00
#
_symmetry.space_group_name_H-M   'P 1'
#
loop_
_entity.id
_entity.type
_entity.pdbx_description
1 polymer ?
#
loop_
_entity_poly.entity_id
_entity_poly.type
_entity_poly.pdbx_seq_one_letter_code
_entity_poly.pdbx_strand_id
1 'polypeptide(L)'
;MDFQTCITSHPFILMEGALGERIKREFNLKTDGTVAMANLIDKESGRTTLKSLWEEYAGLSRKYHLPFMATTLTRRADQERVHTPGEVVVEPT
;
A
#
# COMPACT_ATOMS: atom_id res chain seq x y z
N MET A 1 13.09 -14.52 13.11
CA MET A 1 12.30 -15.60 12.49
C MET A 1 12.43 -15.43 10.98
N ASP A 2 12.85 -16.46 10.26
CA ASP A 2 12.84 -16.45 8.80
C ASP A 2 11.43 -16.69 8.23
N PHE A 3 11.27 -16.52 6.92
CA PHE A 3 9.98 -16.67 6.25
C PHE A 3 9.39 -18.08 6.37
N GLN A 4 10.21 -19.13 6.16
CA GLN A 4 9.76 -20.51 6.20
C GLN A 4 9.22 -20.86 7.60
N THR A 5 9.99 -20.54 8.63
CA THR A 5 9.59 -20.72 10.02
C THR A 5 8.30 -19.96 10.32
N CYS A 6 8.14 -18.72 9.82
CA CYS A 6 6.93 -17.93 10.01
C CYS A 6 5.68 -18.62 9.44
N ILE A 7 5.71 -19.01 8.16
CA ILE A 7 4.53 -19.57 7.48
C ILE A 7 4.17 -20.98 7.96
N THR A 8 5.12 -21.76 8.48
CA THR A 8 4.84 -23.11 9.00
C THR A 8 4.43 -23.11 10.46
N SER A 9 4.77 -22.08 11.24
CA SER A 9 4.45 -22.01 12.68
C SER A 9 3.19 -21.22 13.02
N HIS A 10 2.62 -20.47 12.06
CA HIS A 10 1.41 -19.68 12.29
C HIS A 10 0.27 -20.17 11.39
N PRO A 11 -0.89 -20.58 11.97
CA PRO A 11 -2.04 -21.03 11.19
C PRO A 11 -2.70 -19.91 10.38
N PHE A 12 -2.45 -18.65 10.75
CA PHE A 12 -3.00 -17.47 10.10
C PHE A 12 -1.91 -16.40 9.96
N ILE A 13 -1.95 -15.68 8.83
CA ILE A 13 -1.12 -14.52 8.55
C ILE A 13 -2.04 -13.36 8.21
N LEU A 14 -1.85 -12.23 8.87
CA LEU A 14 -2.58 -11.01 8.56
C LEU A 14 -2.06 -10.43 7.25
N MET A 15 -2.97 -9.98 6.39
CA MET A 15 -2.68 -9.19 5.21
C MET A 15 -3.50 -7.90 5.26
N GLU A 16 -3.17 -6.95 4.40
CA GLU A 16 -3.99 -5.76 4.21
C GLU A 16 -5.37 -6.06 3.59
N GLY A 17 -6.30 -5.11 3.76
CA GLY A 17 -7.58 -5.10 3.06
C GLY A 17 -7.52 -4.33 1.75
N ALA A 18 -8.67 -3.82 1.29
CA ALA A 18 -8.76 -3.04 0.05
C ALA A 18 -8.14 -1.63 0.20
N LEU A 19 -6.81 -1.54 0.15
CA LEU A 19 -6.07 -0.28 0.30
C LEU A 19 -6.55 0.82 -0.67
N GLY A 20 -6.84 0.47 -1.92
CA GLY A 20 -7.34 1.42 -2.91
C GLY A 20 -8.67 2.08 -2.54
N GLU A 21 -9.59 1.34 -1.91
CA GLU A 21 -10.86 1.90 -1.45
C GLU A 21 -10.66 2.79 -0.22
N ARG A 22 -9.78 2.41 0.71
CA ARG A 22 -9.43 3.25 1.87
C ARG A 22 -8.79 4.56 1.42
N ILE A 23 -7.77 4.48 0.57
CA ILE A 23 -7.07 5.66 0.01
C ILE A 23 -8.06 6.61 -0.69
N LYS A 24 -8.99 6.07 -1.48
CA LYS A 24 -10.01 6.86 -2.18
C LYS A 24 -11.03 7.50 -1.24
N ARG A 25 -11.55 6.76 -0.25
CA ARG A 25 -12.70 7.19 0.58
C ARG A 25 -12.31 7.93 1.85
N GLU A 26 -11.17 7.57 2.45
CA GLU A 26 -10.71 8.14 3.73
C GLU A 26 -9.77 9.33 3.51
N PHE A 27 -9.02 9.34 2.40
CA PHE A 27 -7.97 10.34 2.13
C PHE A 27 -8.19 11.16 0.85
N ASN A 28 -9.24 10.84 0.07
CA ASN A 28 -9.56 11.50 -1.20
C ASN A 28 -8.38 11.55 -2.20
N LEU A 29 -7.48 10.54 -2.15
CA LEU A 29 -6.37 10.43 -3.10
C LEU A 29 -6.77 9.57 -4.30
N LYS A 30 -6.28 9.94 -5.48
CA LYS A 30 -6.46 9.16 -6.71
C LYS A 30 -5.66 7.87 -6.66
N THR A 31 -6.27 6.80 -7.17
CA THR A 31 -5.68 5.45 -7.24
C THR A 31 -5.77 4.85 -8.65
N ASP A 32 -6.12 5.70 -9.63
CA ASP A 32 -6.27 5.39 -11.05
C ASP A 32 -5.00 5.77 -11.85
N GLY A 33 -5.07 5.63 -13.18
CA GLY A 33 -3.94 5.93 -14.07
C GLY A 33 -2.99 4.76 -14.33
N THR A 34 -1.89 5.06 -15.01
CA THR A 34 -0.95 4.07 -15.59
C THR A 34 -0.34 3.14 -14.54
N VAL A 35 0.10 3.70 -13.41
CA VAL A 35 0.73 2.95 -12.31
C VAL A 35 -0.19 2.76 -11.09
N ALA A 36 -1.48 3.05 -11.24
CA ALA A 36 -2.48 3.00 -10.17
C ALA A 36 -2.03 3.77 -8.90
N MET A 37 -1.69 3.05 -7.82
CA MET A 37 -1.33 3.63 -6.52
C MET A 37 0.17 3.84 -6.33
N ALA A 38 1.02 3.37 -7.26
CA ALA A 38 2.46 3.33 -7.03
C ALA A 38 3.10 4.73 -6.96
N ASN A 39 2.57 5.69 -7.71
CA ASN A 39 3.02 7.09 -7.72
C ASN A 39 2.64 7.88 -6.45
N LEU A 40 1.86 7.29 -5.53
CA LEU A 40 1.56 7.95 -4.25
C LEU A 40 2.84 8.22 -3.45
N ILE A 41 3.89 7.43 -3.63
CA ILE A 41 5.17 7.64 -2.94
C ILE A 41 5.88 8.93 -3.38
N ASP A 42 5.55 9.47 -4.56
CA ASP A 42 6.17 10.68 -5.09
C ASP A 42 5.63 11.94 -4.40
N LYS A 43 4.40 11.87 -3.88
CA LYS A 43 3.72 12.98 -3.19
C LYS A 43 3.85 12.87 -1.67
N GLU A 44 3.98 14.00 -0.98
CA GLU A 44 4.04 14.02 0.48
C GLU A 44 2.75 13.50 1.14
N SER A 45 1.59 13.90 0.60
CA SER A 45 0.28 13.41 1.02
C SER A 45 0.18 11.89 0.88
N GLY A 46 0.62 11.35 -0.27
CA GLY A 46 0.66 9.92 -0.50
C GLY A 46 1.60 9.19 0.46
N ARG A 47 2.84 9.66 0.66
CA ARG A 47 3.77 9.07 1.66
C ARG A 47 3.17 9.04 3.06
N THR A 48 2.49 10.11 3.45
CA THR A 48 1.85 10.23 4.77
C THR A 48 0.68 9.26 4.93
N THR A 49 -0.22 9.21 3.94
CA THR A 49 -1.34 8.26 3.92
C THR A 49 -0.85 6.81 3.94
N LEU A 50 0.13 6.46 3.10
CA LEU A 50 0.67 5.11 3.06
C LEU A 50 1.31 4.72 4.39
N LYS A 51 2.09 5.61 5.01
CA LYS A 51 2.67 5.38 6.33
C LYS A 51 1.58 5.10 7.37
N SER A 52 0.54 5.94 7.45
CA SER A 52 -0.58 5.75 8.38
C SER A 52 -1.25 4.38 8.21
N LEU A 53 -1.57 4.01 6.97
CA LEU A 53 -2.21 2.73 6.66
C LEU A 53 -1.35 1.54 7.09
N TRP A 54 -0.05 1.58 6.78
CA TRP A 54 0.86 0.49 7.17
C TRP A 54 1.07 0.41 8.68
N GLU A 55 1.15 1.56 9.37
CA GLU A 55 1.24 1.61 10.82
C GLU A 55 -0.01 1.03 11.50
N GLU A 56 -1.20 1.25 10.93
CA GLU A 56 -2.44 0.66 11.41
C GLU A 56 -2.44 -0.87 11.25
N TYR A 57 -2.11 -1.42 10.07
CA TYR A 57 -2.08 -2.87 9.86
C TYR A 57 -1.00 -3.54 10.74
N ALA A 58 0.17 -2.91 10.88
CA ALA A 58 1.21 -3.38 11.80
C ALA A 58 0.75 -3.28 13.26
N GLY A 59 -0.03 -2.26 13.62
CA GLY A 59 -0.66 -2.13 14.93
C GLY A 59 -1.64 -3.26 15.23
N LEU A 60 -2.49 -3.60 14.26
CA LEU A 60 -3.41 -4.73 14.34
C LEU A 60 -2.66 -6.07 14.47
N SER A 61 -1.60 -6.26 13.70
CA SER A 61 -0.79 -7.48 13.77
C SER A 61 -0.19 -7.68 15.16
N ARG A 62 0.33 -6.60 15.77
CA ARG A 62 0.82 -6.62 17.17
C ARG A 62 -0.30 -6.89 18.16
N LYS A 63 -1.45 -6.22 18.03
CA LYS A 63 -2.60 -6.39 18.94
C LYS A 63 -3.10 -7.83 18.97
N TYR A 64 -3.15 -8.49 17.82
CA TYR A 64 -3.68 -9.85 17.68
C TYR A 64 -2.59 -10.94 17.63
N HIS A 65 -1.32 -10.57 17.83
CA HIS A 65 -0.18 -11.49 17.80
C HIS A 65 -0.11 -12.34 16.53
N LEU A 66 -0.39 -11.71 15.38
CA LEU A 66 -0.33 -12.34 14.07
C LEU A 66 0.89 -11.83 13.30
N PRO A 67 1.60 -12.70 12.54
CA PRO A 67 2.51 -12.23 11.51
C PRO A 67 1.77 -11.37 10.50
N PHE A 68 2.46 -10.36 9.96
CA PHE A 68 1.91 -9.47 8.95
C PHE A 68 2.69 -9.62 7.65
N MET A 69 1.99 -10.00 6.59
CA MET A 69 2.50 -10.00 5.22
C MET A 69 1.96 -8.76 4.51
N ALA A 70 2.80 -7.73 4.43
CA ALA A 70 2.48 -6.52 3.67
C ALA A 70 2.76 -6.75 2.19
N THR A 71 1.79 -6.41 1.32
CA THR A 71 2.03 -6.39 -0.13
C THR A 71 2.27 -4.97 -0.61
N THR A 72 3.35 -4.77 -1.38
CA THR A 72 3.66 -3.44 -1.90
C THR A 72 2.61 -2.99 -2.92
N LEU A 73 2.33 -1.69 -2.99
CA LEU A 73 1.34 -1.10 -3.92
C LEU A 73 1.85 -1.00 -5.37
N THR A 74 2.50 -2.06 -5.84
CA THR A 74 3.24 -2.12 -7.11
C THR A 74 2.53 -2.94 -8.18
N ARG A 75 1.23 -3.21 -8.02
CA ARG A 75 0.42 -4.04 -8.94
C ARG A 75 0.54 -3.63 -10.43
N ARG A 76 0.80 -2.36 -10.72
CA ARG A 76 1.00 -1.81 -12.09
C ARG A 76 2.32 -1.05 -12.24
N ALA A 77 3.29 -1.27 -11.35
CA ALA A 77 4.57 -0.57 -11.36
C ALA A 77 5.66 -1.40 -12.06
N ASP A 78 5.38 -1.87 -13.27
CA ASP A 78 6.40 -2.48 -14.13
C ASP A 78 7.24 -1.41 -14.86
N GLN A 79 8.39 -1.81 -15.40
CA GLN A 79 9.36 -0.93 -16.05
C GLN A 79 8.71 -0.04 -17.13
N GLU A 80 7.91 -0.62 -18.03
CA GLU A 80 7.28 0.14 -19.11
C GLU A 80 6.32 1.20 -18.56
N ARG A 81 5.49 0.81 -17.59
CA ARG A 81 4.49 1.71 -17.01
C ARG A 81 5.08 2.83 -16.16
N VAL A 82 6.14 2.58 -15.40
CA VAL A 82 6.78 3.64 -14.59
C VAL A 82 7.54 4.67 -15.43
N HIS A 83 8.03 4.27 -16.61
CA HIS A 83 8.73 5.16 -17.54
C HIS A 83 7.79 5.78 -18.58
N THR A 84 6.53 5.34 -18.66
CA THR A 84 5.53 5.93 -19.54
C THR A 84 5.18 7.33 -19.01
N PRO A 85 5.37 8.40 -19.81
CA PRO A 85 4.89 9.73 -19.44
C PRO A 85 3.36 9.69 -19.30
N GLY A 86 2.85 9.82 -18.08
CA GLY A 86 1.42 9.71 -17.78
C GLY A 86 0.98 10.63 -16.64
N GLU A 87 0.11 11.59 -16.99
CA GLU A 87 -0.68 12.54 -16.19
C GLU A 87 -0.05 13.17 -14.94
N VAL A 88 0.47 14.38 -15.12
CA VAL A 88 0.61 15.37 -14.05
C VAL A 88 -0.78 15.55 -13.42
N VAL A 89 -1.02 14.93 -12.27
CA VAL A 89 -2.21 15.21 -11.46
C VAL A 89 -2.01 16.59 -10.87
N VAL A 90 -2.48 17.60 -11.61
CA VAL A 90 -2.58 19.00 -11.19
C VAL A 90 -3.41 19.03 -9.91
N GLU A 91 -2.83 19.53 -8.82
CA GLU A 91 -3.60 19.78 -7.60
C GLU A 91 -4.59 20.93 -7.85
N PRO A 92 -5.84 20.84 -7.37
CA PRO A 92 -6.73 21.99 -7.43
C PRO A 92 -6.18 23.07 -6.50
N THR A 93 -5.90 24.24 -7.07
CA THR A 93 -5.62 25.51 -6.37
C THR A 93 -6.81 25.98 -5.56
#